data_AF-A0A4S2LK65-F1
#
_entry.id   AF-A0A4S2LK65-F1
#
_cell.length_a   1.000
_cell.length_b   1.000
_cell.length_c   1.000
_cell.angle_alpha   90.00
_cell.angle_beta   90.00
_cell.angle_gamma   90.00
#
_symmetry.space_group_name_H-M   'P 1'
#
loop_
_entity.id
_entity.type
_entity.pdbx_description
1 polymer ?
#
loop_
_entity_poly.entity_id
_entity_poly.type
_entity_poly.pdbx_seq_one_letter_code
_entity_poly.pdbx_strand_id
1 'polypeptide(L)' 'MDAKAEQETMTKDSKKATRDLPNPCYMTTNSEYGKYCPNVHTMPGYFYPLQGAFTQHLGKCGMYRNHSLNT' A
#
# COMPACT_ATOMS: atom_id res chain seq x y z
N MET A 1 30.24 28.70 -22.21
CA MET A 1 31.01 27.59 -21.63
C MET A 1 31.09 27.86 -20.13
N ASP A 2 30.29 27.37 -19.19
CA ASP A 2 29.21 26.40 -19.10
C ASP A 2 28.59 26.64 -17.71
N ALA A 3 27.32 27.01 -17.59
CA ALA A 3 26.69 27.23 -16.27
C ALA A 3 25.16 27.09 -16.29
N LYS A 4 24.62 26.22 -17.16
CA LYS A 4 23.17 25.95 -17.22
C LYS A 4 22.84 24.44 -17.23
N ALA A 5 23.72 23.62 -16.68
CA ALA A 5 23.59 22.15 -16.70
C ALA A 5 23.13 21.52 -15.38
N GLU A 6 22.73 22.32 -14.36
CA GLU A 6 22.37 21.77 -13.05
C GLU A 6 20.87 21.89 -12.70
N GLN A 7 20.04 22.40 -13.62
CA GLN A 7 18.59 22.41 -13.46
C GLN A 7 17.91 21.26 -14.22
N GLU A 8 18.32 20.02 -13.98
CA GLU A 8 17.62 18.85 -14.57
C GLU A 8 17.22 17.76 -13.55
N THR A 9 17.42 17.96 -12.24
CA THR A 9 17.12 16.90 -11.25
C THR A 9 15.88 17.14 -10.38
N MET A 10 14.96 18.02 -10.76
CA MET A 10 13.77 18.34 -9.94
C MET A 10 12.41 18.23 -10.64
N THR A 11 12.16 17.20 -11.46
CA THR A 11 10.77 16.83 -11.82
C THR A 11 10.63 15.41 -12.36
N LYS A 12 11.02 14.37 -11.61
CA LYS A 12 10.86 12.97 -12.08
C LYS A 12 9.94 12.05 -11.29
N ASP A 13 9.36 12.48 -10.16
CA ASP A 13 8.54 11.59 -9.31
C ASP A 13 7.07 12.03 -9.10
N SER A 14 6.51 12.81 -10.03
CA SER A 14 5.06 13.06 -10.05
C SER A 14 4.45 12.80 -11.42
N LYS A 15 4.72 11.62 -11.99
CA LYS A 15 3.80 11.08 -12.98
C LYS A 15 2.55 10.63 -12.22
N LYS A 16 1.59 11.54 -12.03
CA LYS A 16 0.22 11.16 -11.69
C LYS A 16 -0.19 10.11 -12.72
N ALA A 17 -0.42 8.88 -12.26
CA ALA A 17 -0.81 7.77 -13.13
C ALA A 17 -2.16 8.09 -13.78
N THR A 18 -2.14 8.81 -14.90
CA THR A 18 -3.22 8.79 -15.87
C THR A 18 -3.21 7.39 -16.45
N ARG A 19 -4.02 6.51 -15.86
CA ARG A 19 -4.34 5.22 -16.48
C ARG A 19 -4.79 5.55 -17.91
N ASP A 20 -4.24 4.87 -18.91
CA ASP A 20 -4.69 5.01 -20.29
C ASP A 20 -6.19 4.68 -20.29
N LEU A 21 -7.02 5.73 -20.39
CA LEU A 21 -8.46 5.58 -20.29
C LEU A 21 -8.92 4.82 -21.53
N PRO A 22 -9.59 3.66 -21.38
CA PRO A 22 -10.12 2.97 -22.53
C PRO A 22 -11.18 3.85 -23.20
N ASN A 23 -11.38 3.64 -24.51
CA ASN A 23 -12.40 4.39 -25.26
C ASN A 23 -13.77 4.24 -24.57
N PRO A 24 -14.53 5.33 -24.35
CA PRO A 24 -15.83 5.31 -23.71
C PRO A 24 -16.82 4.27 -24.29
N CYS A 25 -16.71 3.96 -25.59
CA CYS A 25 -17.54 2.97 -26.27
C CYS A 25 -17.25 1.51 -25.86
N TYR A 26 -16.12 1.24 -25.20
CA TYR A 26 -15.67 -0.11 -24.82
C TYR A 26 -15.53 -0.29 -23.29
N MET A 27 -16.24 0.51 -22.50
CA MET A 27 -16.31 0.33 -21.05
C MET A 27 -17.09 -0.93 -20.69
N THR A 28 -16.51 -1.78 -19.84
CA THR A 28 -17.22 -2.91 -19.24
C THR A 28 -17.71 -2.56 -17.84
N THR A 29 -18.64 -3.34 -17.28
CA THR A 29 -19.08 -3.18 -15.89
C THR A 29 -17.94 -3.30 -14.88
N ASN A 30 -16.94 -4.14 -15.18
CA ASN A 30 -15.74 -4.28 -14.35
C ASN A 30 -14.84 -3.04 -14.38
N SER A 31 -14.95 -2.20 -15.41
CA SER A 31 -14.18 -0.95 -15.55
C SER A 31 -14.60 0.13 -14.53
N GLU A 32 -15.74 -0.06 -13.86
CA GLU A 32 -16.24 0.85 -12.82
C GLU A 32 -15.50 0.68 -11.48
N TYR A 33 -14.97 -0.52 -11.21
CA TYR A 33 -14.24 -0.79 -9.96
C TYR A 33 -12.93 0.02 -9.90
N GLY A 34 -12.74 0.79 -8.83
CA GLY A 34 -11.54 1.63 -8.65
C GLY A 34 -11.46 2.87 -9.55
N LYS A 35 -12.56 3.21 -10.25
CA LYS A 35 -12.67 4.41 -11.09
C LYS A 35 -12.74 5.70 -10.28
N TYR A 36 -13.48 5.70 -9.16
CA TYR A 36 -13.65 6.88 -8.31
C TYR A 36 -12.58 6.94 -7.22
N CYS A 37 -12.15 8.17 -6.91
CA CYS A 37 -11.28 8.43 -5.77
C CYS A 37 -12.05 8.21 -4.46
N PRO A 38 -11.38 7.77 -3.39
CA PRO A 38 -11.98 7.70 -2.07
C PRO A 38 -12.44 9.09 -1.59
N ASN A 39 -13.53 9.12 -0.81
CA ASN A 39 -14.10 10.32 -0.22
C ASN A 39 -14.11 10.21 1.32
N VAL A 40 -14.00 11.34 2.03
CA VAL A 40 -14.16 11.43 3.50
C VAL A 40 -15.47 10.79 3.97
N HIS A 41 -16.54 10.93 3.20
CA HIS A 41 -17.84 10.32 3.52
C HIS A 41 -17.90 8.80 3.32
N THR A 42 -16.92 8.22 2.63
CA THR A 42 -16.80 6.76 2.42
C THR A 42 -15.82 6.09 3.38
N MET A 43 -15.00 6.89 4.06
CA MET A 43 -14.01 6.40 5.02
C MET A 43 -14.64 6.20 6.40
N PRO A 44 -14.20 5.18 7.17
CA PRO A 44 -14.65 5.03 8.54
C PRO A 44 -14.11 6.17 9.41
N GLY A 45 -14.92 6.65 10.37
CA GLY A 45 -14.48 7.69 11.31
C GLY A 45 -13.36 7.25 12.26
N TYR A 46 -13.27 5.95 12.54
CA TYR A 46 -12.21 5.33 13.32
C TYR A 46 -11.86 3.97 12.74
N PHE A 47 -10.57 3.62 12.76
CA PHE A 47 -10.06 2.31 12.37
C PHE A 47 -9.27 1.71 13.53
N TYR A 48 -9.66 0.50 13.94
CA TYR A 48 -9.02 -0.23 15.03
C TYR A 48 -8.25 -1.43 14.47
N PRO A 49 -6.97 -1.26 14.07
CA PRO A 49 -6.19 -2.36 13.54
C PRO A 49 -5.89 -3.40 14.62
N LEU A 50 -5.92 -4.67 14.24
CA LEU A 50 -5.42 -5.74 15.10
C LEU A 50 -3.89 -5.71 15.13
N GLN A 51 -3.32 -5.41 16.29
CA GLN A 51 -1.87 -5.40 16.48
C GLN A 51 -1.35 -6.84 16.67
N GLY A 52 -0.83 -7.45 15.61
CA GLY A 52 -0.24 -8.79 15.66
C GLY A 52 1.22 -8.83 16.15
N ALA A 53 1.73 -7.77 16.79
CA ALA A 53 3.15 -7.65 17.13
C ALA A 53 3.60 -8.75 18.12
N PHE A 54 2.80 -9.03 19.14
CA PHE A 54 3.06 -10.10 20.10
C PHE A 54 3.10 -11.48 19.43
N THR A 55 2.09 -11.80 18.62
CA THR A 55 2.02 -13.08 17.90
C THR A 55 3.16 -13.25 16.91
N GLN A 56 3.55 -12.19 16.19
CA GLN A 56 4.72 -12.21 15.30
C GLN A 56 6.01 -12.44 16.07
N HIS A 57 6.15 -11.83 17.26
CA HIS A 57 7.30 -12.07 18.12
C HIS A 57 7.36 -13.53 18.57
N LEU A 58 6.26 -14.08 19.10
CA LEU A 58 6.17 -15.46 19.56
C LEU A 58 6.36 -16.47 18.42
N GLY A 59 5.85 -16.17 17.22
CA GLY A 59 6.02 -17.01 16.03
C GLY A 59 7.49 -17.22 15.64
N LYS A 60 8.38 -16.26 15.94
CA LYS A 60 9.82 -16.41 15.73
C LYS A 60 10.45 -17.43 16.69
N CYS A 61 9.89 -17.59 17.88
CA CYS A 61 10.39 -18.51 18.91
C CYS A 61 10.13 -19.98 18.56
N GLY A 62 9.24 -20.25 17.59
CA GLY A 62 8.90 -21.60 17.14
C GLY A 62 8.01 -22.37 18.13
N MET A 63 7.94 -23.69 17.96
CA MET A 63 7.13 -24.55 18.82
C MET A 63 7.75 -24.67 20.21
N TYR A 64 6.92 -24.51 21.24
CA TYR A 64 7.33 -24.76 22.62
C TYR A 64 7.88 -26.18 22.80
N ARG A 65 8.98 -26.31 23.54
CA ARG A 65 9.54 -27.59 23.96
C ARG A 65 9.63 -27.63 25.48
N ASN A 66 9.17 -28.73 26.06
CA ASN A 66 9.34 -28.97 27.49
C ASN A 66 10.81 -29.35 27.78
N HIS A 67 11.46 -28.58 28.65
CA HIS A 67 12.82 -28.81 29.13
C HIS A 67 12.88 -29.09 30.65
N SER A 68 11.74 -29.40 31.28
CA SER A 68 11.70 -29.79 32.69
C SER A 68 12.36 -31.15 32.92
N LEU A 69 12.96 -31.34 34.09
CA LEU A 69 13.47 -32.64 34.52
C LEU A 69 12.27 -33.53 34.93
N ASN A 70 12.23 -34.77 34.45
CA ASN A 70 11.30 -35.77 35.00
C ASN A 70 11.91 -36.31 36.29
N THR A 71 11.48 -35.79 37.43
CA THR A 71 11.70 -36.39 38.75
C THR A 71 10.60 -37.38 39.08
#